data_AF-A0A3M8H614-F1
#
_entry.id   AF-A0A3M8H614-F1
#
_cell.length_a   1.000
_cell.length_b   1.000
_cell.length_c   1.000
_cell.angle_alpha   90.00
_cell.angle_beta   90.00
_cell.angle_gamma   90.00
#
_symmetry.space_group_name_H-M   'P 1'
#
loop_
_entity.id
_entity.type
_entity.pdbx_description
1 polymer ?
#
loop_
_entity_poly.entity_id
_entity_poly.type
_entity_poly.pdbx_seq_one_letter_code
_entity_poly.pdbx_strand_id
1 'polypeptide(L)' 'MKGCPYDNAVAEAMFKVFKTEFANGAHFASLEQLSLELNDYVHWFNNIRIHGTLGYLTPVEFKNRSL' A
#
# COMPACT_ATOMS: atom_id res chain seq x y z
N MET A 1 16.54 20.09 -8.90
CA MET A 1 15.09 20.31 -8.75
C MET A 1 14.75 19.97 -7.30
N LYS A 2 14.34 20.95 -6.46
CA LYS A 2 13.91 20.65 -5.09
C LYS A 2 12.52 20.01 -5.16
N GLY A 3 12.31 18.86 -4.52
CA GLY A 3 11.00 18.23 -4.47
C GLY A 3 9.99 19.14 -3.76
N CYS A 4 8.77 19.23 -4.29
CA CYS A 4 7.67 19.91 -3.61
C CYS A 4 7.08 18.95 -2.55
N PRO A 5 6.91 19.37 -1.28
CA PRO A 5 6.39 18.52 -0.22
C PRO A 5 5.03 17.86 -0.54
N TYR A 6 4.20 18.54 -1.32
CA TYR A 6 2.89 18.04 -1.74
C TYR A 6 2.96 16.84 -2.70
N ASP A 7 4.00 16.77 -3.52
CA ASP A 7 4.19 15.65 -4.46
C ASP A 7 4.52 14.35 -3.71
N ASN A 8 5.17 14.46 -2.54
CA ASN A 8 5.58 13.31 -1.73
C ASN A 8 4.55 12.90 -0.66
N ALA A 9 3.62 13.79 -0.29
CA ALA A 9 2.69 13.56 0.83
C ALA A 9 1.84 12.27 0.67
N VAL A 10 1.41 11.97 -0.56
CA VAL A 10 0.66 10.74 -0.86
C VAL A 10 1.53 9.49 -0.67
N ALA A 11 2.77 9.53 -1.18
CA ALA A 11 3.72 8.45 -1.01
C ALA A 11 4.08 8.27 0.48
N GLU A 12 4.31 9.34 1.22
CA GLU A 12 4.62 9.31 2.65
C GLU A 12 3.49 8.69 3.47
N ALA A 13 2.23 9.06 3.20
CA ALA A 13 1.08 8.47 3.85
C ALA A 13 0.98 6.96 3.57
N MET A 14 1.18 6.55 2.31
CA MET A 14 1.19 5.14 1.92
C MET A 14 2.33 4.37 2.59
N PHE A 15 3.55 4.91 2.60
CA PHE A 15 4.70 4.28 3.26
C PHE A 15 4.54 4.18 4.78
N LYS A 16 3.88 5.14 5.42
CA LYS A 16 3.58 5.07 6.85
C LYS A 16 2.67 3.88 7.16
N VAL A 17 1.62 3.66 6.36
CA VAL A 17 0.72 2.51 6.49
C VAL A 17 1.48 1.22 6.23
N PHE A 18 2.20 1.13 5.12
CA PHE A 18 3.02 -0.04 4.76
C PHE A 18 3.99 -0.44 5.88
N LYS A 19 4.73 0.52 6.43
CA LYS A 19 5.66 0.24 7.53
C LYS A 19 4.93 -0.28 8.76
N THR A 20 3.80 0.31 9.10
CA THR A 20 3.03 -0.06 10.29
C THR A 20 2.43 -1.46 10.16
N GLU A 21 1.90 -1.80 8.99
CA GLU A 21 1.15 -3.05 8.79
C GLU A 21 2.02 -4.23 8.34
N PHE A 22 3.11 -3.97 7.61
CA PHE A 22 3.92 -5.02 6.98
C PHE A 22 5.37 -5.07 7.48
N ALA A 23 6.04 -3.92 7.62
CA ALA A 23 7.49 -3.93 7.84
C ALA A 23 7.92 -3.88 9.32
N ASN A 24 7.18 -3.16 10.17
CA ASN A 24 7.58 -2.91 11.55
C ASN A 24 7.42 -4.19 12.38
N GLY A 25 8.52 -4.68 12.94
CA GLY A 25 8.55 -5.90 13.75
C GLY A 25 8.52 -7.21 12.93
N ALA A 26 8.49 -7.11 11.61
CA ALA A 26 8.60 -8.27 10.73
C ALA A 26 10.07 -8.72 10.64
N HIS A 27 10.26 -10.04 10.67
CA HIS A 27 11.53 -10.69 10.42
C HIS A 27 11.34 -11.73 9.33
N PHE A 28 12.07 -11.58 8.23
CA PHE A 28 12.01 -12.49 7.09
C PHE A 28 13.26 -13.36 7.09
N ALA A 29 13.08 -14.68 6.95
CA ALA A 29 14.19 -15.64 6.94
C ALA A 29 14.95 -15.63 5.61
N SER A 30 14.32 -15.14 4.52
CA SER A 30 14.94 -15.04 3.20
C SER A 30 14.32 -13.92 2.36
N LEU A 31 15.02 -13.53 1.29
CA LEU A 31 14.47 -12.60 0.29
C LEU A 31 13.26 -13.19 -0.44
N GLU A 32 13.22 -14.51 -0.61
CA GLU A 32 12.09 -15.20 -1.23
C GLU A 32 10.83 -15.09 -0.36
N GLN A 33 10.97 -15.32 0.96
CA GLN A 33 9.87 -15.13 1.91
C GLN A 33 9.38 -13.67 1.90
N LEU A 34 10.31 -12.71 1.98
CA LEU A 34 9.97 -11.28 1.88
C LEU A 34 9.20 -10.98 0.59
N SER A 35 9.66 -11.51 -0.55
CA SER A 35 9.03 -11.28 -1.86
C SER A 35 7.61 -11.85 -1.92
N LEU A 36 7.41 -13.06 -1.39
CA LEU A 36 6.11 -13.70 -1.35
C LEU A 36 5.12 -12.91 -0.49
N GLU A 37 5.50 -12.62 0.77
CA GLU A 37 4.64 -11.90 1.70
C GLU A 37 4.36 -10.46 1.23
N LEU A 38 5.34 -9.81 0.59
CA LEU A 38 5.14 -8.49 0.00
C LEU A 38 4.14 -8.54 -1.17
N ASN A 39 4.21 -9.58 -2.02
CA ASN A 39 3.26 -9.75 -3.11
C ASN A 39 1.83 -9.93 -2.57
N ASP A 40 1.68 -10.76 -1.54
CA ASP A 40 0.40 -11.00 -0.87
C ASP A 40 -0.14 -9.71 -0.24
N TYR A 41 0.71 -8.94 0.46
CA TYR A 41 0.31 -7.65 1.03
C TYR A 41 -0.16 -6.66 -0.04
N VAL A 42 0.59 -6.53 -1.16
CA VAL A 42 0.23 -5.65 -2.27
C VAL A 42 -1.08 -6.10 -2.93
N HIS A 43 -1.27 -7.41 -3.11
CA HIS A 43 -2.50 -7.95 -3.67
C HIS A 43 -3.70 -7.65 -2.76
N TRP A 44 -3.57 -7.94 -1.47
CA TRP A 44 -4.60 -7.66 -0.47
C TRP A 44 -4.95 -6.17 -0.41
N PHE A 45 -3.95 -5.29 -0.33
CA PHE A 45 -4.17 -3.85 -0.24
C PHE A 45 -4.94 -3.31 -1.45
N ASN A 46 -4.64 -3.79 -2.66
CA ASN A 46 -5.23 -3.24 -3.88
C ASN A 46 -6.57 -3.88 -4.28
N ASN A 47 -6.79 -5.16 -3.95
CA ASN A 47 -7.92 -5.93 -4.47
C ASN A 47 -8.91 -6.40 -3.40
N ILE A 48 -8.55 -6.32 -2.11
CA ILE A 48 -9.35 -6.89 -1.02
C ILE A 48 -9.65 -5.85 0.05
N ARG A 49 -8.68 -5.00 0.40
CA ARG A 49 -8.85 -3.98 1.43
C ARG A 49 -9.82 -2.89 0.98
N ILE A 50 -10.91 -2.72 1.73
CA ILE A 50 -11.85 -1.60 1.54
C ILE A 50 -11.33 -0.33 2.22
N HIS A 51 -11.52 0.81 1.56
CA HIS A 51 -11.12 2.12 2.09
C HIS A 51 -12.33 3.04 2.24
N GLY A 52 -12.57 3.55 3.45
CA GLY A 52 -13.67 4.49 3.70
C GLY A 52 -13.57 5.78 2.87
N THR A 53 -12.34 6.27 2.65
CA THR A 53 -12.08 7.44 1.79
C THR A 53 -12.35 7.19 0.31
N LEU A 54 -12.44 5.91 -0.11
CA LEU A 54 -12.78 5.50 -1.47
C LEU A 54 -14.26 5.08 -1.59
N GLY A 55 -15.11 5.43 -0.61
CA GLY A 55 -16.52 5.05 -0.61
C GLY A 55 -16.73 3.56 -0.36
N TYR A 56 -15.91 2.95 0.50
CA TYR A 56 -15.92 1.52 0.82
C TYR A 56 -15.60 0.61 -0.36
N LEU A 57 -14.74 1.10 -1.26
CA LEU A 57 -14.21 0.34 -2.38
C LEU A 57 -12.75 -0.01 -2.14
N THR A 58 -12.31 -1.06 -2.82
CA THR A 58 -10.89 -1.35 -2.99
C THR A 58 -10.23 -0.34 -3.94
N PRO A 59 -8.91 -0.14 -3.87
CA PRO A 59 -8.20 0.75 -4.79
C PRO A 59 -8.45 0.41 -6.27
N VAL A 60 -8.49 -0.89 -6.61
CA VAL A 60 -8.77 -1.35 -7.98
C VAL A 60 -10.21 -1.05 -8.38
N GLU A 61 -11.20 -1.33 -7.53
CA GLU A 61 -12.60 -1.00 -7.84
C GLU A 61 -12.81 0.50 -8.00
N PHE A 62 -12.22 1.32 -7.13
CA PHE A 62 -12.31 2.77 -7.22
C PHE A 62 -11.71 3.28 -8.54
N LYS A 63 -10.54 2.77 -8.92
CA LYS A 63 -9.91 3.09 -10.21
C LYS A 63 -10.80 2.70 -11.39
N ASN A 64 -11.40 1.51 -11.36
CA ASN A 64 -12.26 1.01 -12.43
C ASN A 64 -13.59 1.78 -12.55
N ARG A 65 -14.09 2.41 -11.48
CA ARG A 65 -15.27 3.29 -11.52
C ARG A 65 -14.96 4.72 -11.97
N SER A 66 -13.70 5.12 -11.88
CA SER A 66 -13.24 6.47 -12.25
C SER A 66 -12.77 6.54 -13.72
N LEU A 67 -12.81 5.42 -14.43
CA LEU A 67 -12.64 5.26 -15.87
C LEU A 67 -14.02 5.13 -16.54
#